data_AF-A0A7W5ZT46-F1
#
_entry.id   AF-A0A7W5ZT46-F1
#
_cell.length_a   1.000
_cell.length_b   1.000
_cell.length_c   1.000
_cell.angle_alpha   90.00
_cell.angle_beta   90.00
_cell.angle_gamma   90.00
#
_symmetry.space_group_name_H-M   'P 1'
#
loop_
_entity.id
_entity.type
_entity.pdbx_description
1 polymer ?
#
loop_
_entity_poly.entity_id
_entity_poly.type
_entity_poly.pdbx_seq_one_letter_code
_entity_poly.pdbx_strand_id
1 'polypeptide(L)' 'MKRLRKERGWSQEALADEAGLDRTYISGIERVVKNPTITVVERVALALGCGLGALLD' A
#
# COMPACT_ATOMS: atom_id res chain seq x y z
N MET A 1 6.88 -0.45 -0.88
CA MET A 1 5.52 -0.87 -0.39
C MET A 1 5.36 -2.40 -0.19
N LYS A 2 5.46 -3.21 -1.25
CA LYS A 2 5.22 -4.67 -1.21
C LYS A 2 6.09 -5.41 -0.18
N ARG A 3 7.34 -4.96 -0.04
CA ARG A 3 8.28 -5.44 0.98
C ARG A 3 7.73 -5.24 2.40
N LEU A 4 7.38 -4.00 2.75
CA LEU A 4 6.81 -3.63 4.06
C LEU A 4 5.53 -4.42 4.39
N ARG A 5 4.64 -4.60 3.41
CA ARG A 5 3.43 -5.41 3.59
C ARG A 5 3.78 -6.86 3.94
N LYS A 6 4.75 -7.46 3.24
CA LYS A 6 5.19 -8.83 3.49
C LYS A 6 5.91 -8.99 4.84
N GLU A 7 6.71 -8.01 5.26
CA GLU A 7 7.36 -8.00 6.57
C GLU A 7 6.34 -8.02 7.72
N ARG A 8 5.15 -7.44 7.52
CA ARG A 8 4.01 -7.52 8.45
C ARG A 8 3.19 -8.81 8.35
N GLY A 9 3.51 -9.71 7.41
CA GLY A 9 2.72 -10.92 7.15
C GLY A 9 1.34 -10.64 6.54
N TRP A 10 1.11 -9.45 5.98
CA TRP A 10 -0.19 -9.05 5.47
C TRP A 10 -0.45 -9.54 4.05
N SER A 11 -1.68 -9.96 3.76
CA SER A 11 -2.17 -10.15 2.40
C SER A 11 -2.45 -8.80 1.72
N GLN A 12 -2.64 -8.80 0.39
CA GLN A 12 -3.07 -7.57 -0.31
C GLN A 12 -4.45 -7.10 0.17
N GLU A 13 -5.34 -8.03 0.51
CA GLU A 13 -6.67 -7.75 1.08
C GLU A 13 -6.52 -7.03 2.42
N ALA A 14 -5.68 -7.55 3.32
CA ALA A 14 -5.46 -6.94 4.64
C ALA A 14 -4.92 -5.51 4.54
N LEU A 15 -3.99 -5.24 3.62
CA LEU A 15 -3.53 -3.86 3.39
C LEU A 15 -4.61 -2.97 2.77
N ALA A 16 -5.45 -3.53 1.88
CA ALA A 16 -6.57 -2.81 1.31
C ALA A 16 -7.56 -2.39 2.41
N ASP A 17 -7.94 -3.32 3.29
CA ASP A 17 -8.85 -3.08 4.40
C ASP A 17 -8.29 -1.99 5.34
N GLU A 18 -7.04 -2.13 5.76
CA GLU A 18 -6.38 -1.16 6.65
C GLU A 18 -6.25 0.22 6.00
N ALA A 19 -5.93 0.28 4.69
CA ALA A 19 -5.83 1.54 3.97
C ALA A 19 -7.20 2.10 3.53
N GLY A 20 -8.30 1.33 3.68
CA GLY A 20 -9.64 1.61 3.16
C GLY A 20 -9.70 1.70 1.62
N LEU A 21 -8.91 0.89 0.93
CA LEU A 21 -8.78 0.86 -0.52
C LEU A 21 -9.28 -0.48 -1.08
N ASP A 22 -9.63 -0.50 -2.35
CA ASP A 22 -9.96 -1.76 -3.02
C ASP A 22 -8.70 -2.64 -3.20
N ARG A 23 -8.79 -3.94 -2.90
CA ARG A 23 -7.68 -4.90 -3.07
C ARG A 23 -7.11 -4.90 -4.48
N THR A 24 -7.94 -4.79 -5.52
CA THR A 24 -7.48 -4.74 -6.91
C THR A 24 -6.67 -3.46 -7.19
N TYR A 25 -6.99 -2.38 -6.49
CA TYR A 25 -6.22 -1.14 -6.54
C TYR A 25 -4.86 -1.30 -5.88
N ILE A 26 -4.79 -1.89 -4.68
CA ILE A 26 -3.52 -2.28 -4.01
C ILE A 26 -2.68 -3.18 -4.93
N SER A 27 -3.29 -4.23 -5.50
CA SER A 27 -2.63 -5.12 -6.46
C SER A 27 -2.11 -4.37 -7.68
N GLY A 28 -2.83 -3.37 -8.17
CA GLY A 28 -2.41 -2.52 -9.28
C GLY A 28 -1.23 -1.61 -8.94
N ILE A 29 -1.21 -1.05 -7.73
CA ILE A 29 -0.08 -0.25 -7.23
C ILE A 29 1.17 -1.11 -7.11
N GLU A 30 1.08 -2.29 -6.49
CA GLU A 30 2.23 -3.21 -6.33
C GLU A 30 2.78 -3.75 -7.65
N ARG A 31 1.97 -3.76 -8.71
CA ARG A 31 2.38 -4.16 -10.06
C ARG A 31 2.79 -2.98 -10.95
N VAL A 32 2.77 -1.74 -10.42
CA VAL A 32 3.12 -0.51 -11.16
C VAL A 32 2.22 -0.27 -12.37
N VAL A 33 0.96 -0.74 -12.31
CA VAL A 33 -0.06 -0.53 -13.37
C VAL A 33 -1.14 0.48 -12.97
N LYS A 34 -0.97 1.12 -11.82
CA LYS A 34 -1.82 2.21 -11.32
C LYS A 34 -0.94 3.40 -10.93
N ASN A 35 -1.47 4.60 -11.15
CA ASN A 35 -0.85 5.85 -10.72
C ASN A 35 -1.66 6.44 -9.55
N PRO A 36 -1.32 6.13 -8.29
CA PRO A 36 -2.06 6.60 -7.13
C PRO A 36 -1.87 8.11 -6.90
N THR A 37 -2.89 8.79 -6.39
CA THR A 37 -2.75 10.18 -5.93
C THR A 37 -1.92 10.24 -4.65
N ILE A 38 -1.38 11.41 -4.32
CA ILE A 38 -0.62 11.60 -3.07
C ILE A 38 -1.42 11.20 -1.83
N THR A 39 -2.73 11.45 -1.82
CA THR A 39 -3.64 11.05 -0.73
C THR A 39 -3.74 9.54 -0.58
N VAL A 40 -3.73 8.77 -1.69
CA VAL A 40 -3.70 7.31 -1.63
C VAL A 40 -2.37 6.82 -1.04
N VAL A 41 -1.26 7.41 -1.50
CA VAL A 41 0.07 7.05 -1.00
C VAL A 41 0.19 7.32 0.49
N GLU A 42 -0.36 8.44 0.97
CA GLU A 42 -0.45 8.77 2.40
C GLU A 42 -1.27 7.74 3.19
N ARG A 43 -2.45 7.36 2.69
CA ARG A 43 -3.27 6.31 3.33
C ARG A 43 -2.54 4.98 3.45
N VAL A 44 -1.83 4.57 2.39
CA VAL A 44 -1.02 3.34 2.40
C VAL A 44 0.13 3.45 3.40
N ALA A 45 0.80 4.60 3.47
CA ALA A 45 1.89 4.84 4.42
C ALA A 45 1.39 4.78 5.88
N LEU A 46 0.25 5.41 6.16
CA LEU A 46 -0.41 5.37 7.46
C LEU A 46 -0.80 3.94 7.85
N ALA A 47 -1.44 3.19 6.94
CA ALA A 47 -1.77 1.77 7.15
C ALA A 47 -0.52 0.91 7.45
N LEU A 48 0.59 1.17 6.76
CA LEU A 48 1.87 0.50 6.97
C LEU A 48 2.70 1.11 8.12
N GLY A 49 2.18 2.12 8.83
CA GLY A 49 2.86 2.80 9.93
C GLY A 49 4.27 3.29 9.58
N CYS A 50 4.46 3.78 8.36
CA CYS A 50 5.77 4.21 7.85
C CYS A 50 5.70 5.61 7.23
N GLY A 51 6.86 6.24 7.02
CA GLY A 51 6.93 7.48 6.22
C GLY A 51 6.72 7.21 4.73
N LEU A 52 6.34 8.25 3.97
CA LEU A 52 6.11 8.16 2.51
C LEU A 52 7.33 7.62 1.75
N GLY A 53 8.53 8.06 2.12
CA GLY A 53 9.78 7.63 1.46
C GLY A 53 10.01 6.12 1.54
N ALA A 54 9.58 5.46 2.62
CA ALA A 54 9.70 4.02 2.78
C ALA A 54 8.83 3.21 1.80
N LEU A 55 7.86 3.86 1.13
CA LEU A 55 7.05 3.21 0.11
C LEU A 55 7.77 3.06 -1.23
N LEU A 56 8.84 3.84 -1.47
CA LEU A 56 9.63 3.85 -2.71
C LEU A 56 10.60 2.67 -2.82
N ASP A 57 10.85 1.97 -1.70
CA ASP A 57 11.62 0.71 -1.62
C ASP A 57 10.74 -0.54 -1.82
#